data_AF-A0A833R6Y3-F1
#
_entry.id   AF-A0A833R6Y3-F1
#
_cell.length_a   1.000
_cell.length_b   1.000
_cell.length_c   1.000
_cell.angle_alpha   90.00
_cell.angle_beta   90.00
_cell.angle_gamma   90.00
#
_symmetry.space_group_name_H-M   'P 1'
#
loop_
_entity.id
_entity.type
_entity.pdbx_description
1 polymer ?
#
loop_
_entity_poly.entity_id
_entity_poly.type
_entity_poly.pdbx_seq_one_letter_code
_entity_poly.pdbx_strand_id
1 'polypeptide(L)'
;MLCCLSKAKIHHRTFVIQEATYTRLCNNTKNILTVNGLYPGPTISARKGDIVYVKVINRGNKNISIHWHGLNQPRDPWSDGPEYITQCPIQPRANYTQRLQFTEEEGTLWWHAHSDYDRATVHGAIIIYPKLGTTFPFSKPDKEFTLILGEWWKKNITDVYQTAVENGGQFDASNANTINGQPGDFMPCSKNDAYYNSIAGVYTTDFADQPPLVFNVTDDNIPEQVYFVIKSTKVKVLEYNTTVEIVFQQNNILSGAANQPLHLHGHSFYVIGRGFGNFKNTTDPLSYNLVDPPFVNTVGVPQNGWATIRFRATNPGVWYMHCHFEPHSIWGMDVVFITKNGNSTEAKILPPPADKPPC
;
A
#
# COMPACT_ATOMS: atom_id res chain seq x y z
N MET A 1 -15.42 41.34 -12.87
CA MET A 1 -14.41 40.55 -12.13
C MET A 1 -14.32 39.19 -12.81
N LEU A 2 -13.35 38.98 -13.70
CA LEU A 2 -13.17 37.70 -14.39
C LEU A 2 -12.69 36.67 -13.37
N CYS A 3 -13.54 35.70 -13.02
CA CYS A 3 -13.13 34.55 -12.23
C CYS A 3 -12.23 33.68 -13.13
N CYS A 4 -10.92 33.79 -12.95
CA CYS A 4 -9.95 32.99 -13.68
C CYS A 4 -10.07 31.55 -13.16
N LEU A 5 -10.87 30.72 -13.82
CA LEU A 5 -10.90 29.27 -13.59
C LEU A 5 -9.49 28.74 -13.82
N SER A 6 -8.71 28.55 -12.75
CA SER A 6 -7.38 27.95 -12.85
C SER A 6 -7.54 26.53 -13.36
N LYS A 7 -7.14 26.28 -14.62
CA LYS A 7 -7.17 24.94 -15.20
C LYS A 7 -6.15 24.06 -14.48
N ALA A 8 -6.54 22.81 -14.22
CA ALA A 8 -5.63 21.75 -13.79
C ALA A 8 -4.39 21.71 -14.68
N LYS A 9 -3.19 21.58 -14.09
CA LYS A 9 -1.96 21.49 -14.87
C LYS A 9 -1.67 20.03 -15.20
N ILE A 10 -1.21 19.80 -16.43
CA ILE A 10 -0.72 18.50 -16.87
C ILE A 10 0.80 18.49 -16.73
N HIS A 11 1.32 17.45 -16.10
CA HIS A 11 2.76 17.22 -15.91
C HIS A 11 3.16 15.91 -16.56
N HIS A 12 4.40 15.84 -17.01
CA HIS A 12 5.00 14.61 -17.53
C HIS A 12 6.25 14.28 -16.74
N ARG A 13 6.43 13.01 -16.41
CA ARG A 13 7.60 12.46 -15.73
C ARG A 13 8.05 11.18 -16.44
N THR A 14 9.33 10.86 -16.29
CA THR A 14 9.88 9.60 -16.78
C THR A 14 10.57 8.90 -15.61
N PHE A 15 10.15 7.66 -15.37
CA PHE A 15 10.73 6.79 -14.37
C PHE A 15 11.48 5.69 -15.12
N VAL A 16 12.81 5.74 -15.09
CA VAL A 16 13.65 4.68 -15.64
C VAL A 16 13.98 3.71 -14.53
N ILE A 17 13.39 2.52 -14.57
CA ILE A 17 13.75 1.43 -13.66
C ILE A 17 15.09 0.90 -14.12
N GLN A 18 16.09 0.91 -13.26
CA GLN A 18 17.43 0.44 -13.59
C GLN A 18 18.16 -0.07 -12.34
N GLU A 19 19.14 -0.93 -12.55
CA GLU A 19 20.07 -1.30 -11.49
C GLU A 19 21.01 -0.14 -11.16
N ALA A 20 21.27 0.06 -9.88
CA ALA A 20 22.28 0.98 -9.39
C ALA A 20 23.00 0.37 -8.19
N THR A 21 24.30 0.63 -8.08
CA THR A 21 25.13 0.11 -7.01
C THR A 21 24.99 0.98 -5.76
N TYR A 22 24.57 0.37 -4.65
CA TYR A 22 24.48 1.03 -3.34
C TYR A 22 25.25 0.23 -2.30
N THR A 23 25.92 0.97 -1.41
CA THR A 23 26.63 0.41 -0.25
C THR A 23 25.98 0.89 1.04
N ARG A 24 25.68 -0.04 1.95
CA ARG A 24 25.25 0.23 3.32
C ARG A 24 25.93 -0.74 4.28
N LEU A 25 25.87 -0.47 5.58
CA LEU A 25 26.37 -1.37 6.62
C LEU A 25 27.82 -1.82 6.36
N CYS A 26 28.71 -0.84 6.19
CA CYS A 26 30.11 -0.99 5.79
C CYS A 26 30.31 -1.43 4.33
N ASN A 27 30.59 -2.71 4.10
CA ASN A 27 31.05 -3.24 2.82
C ASN A 27 29.96 -4.02 2.07
N ASN A 28 28.69 -3.91 2.50
CA ASN A 28 27.59 -4.54 1.78
C ASN A 28 27.20 -3.68 0.59
N THR A 29 27.94 -3.90 -0.51
CA THR A 29 27.68 -3.32 -1.82
C THR A 29 26.87 -4.31 -2.64
N LYS A 30 25.72 -3.87 -3.16
CA LYS A 30 24.90 -4.66 -4.08
C LYS A 30 24.26 -3.76 -5.13
N ASN A 31 23.89 -4.37 -6.25
CA ASN A 31 23.04 -3.72 -7.24
C ASN A 31 21.59 -3.87 -6.79
N ILE A 32 20.86 -2.76 -6.76
CA ILE A 32 19.44 -2.72 -6.42
C ILE A 32 18.67 -2.08 -7.57
N LEU A 33 17.41 -2.46 -7.75
CA LEU A 33 16.52 -1.72 -8.64
C LEU A 33 16.22 -0.36 -8.03
N THR A 34 16.26 0.66 -8.87
CA THR A 34 16.02 2.05 -8.50
C THR A 34 15.21 2.75 -9.57
N VAL A 35 14.67 3.92 -9.24
CA VAL A 35 14.12 4.84 -10.25
C VAL A 35 15.16 5.91 -10.53
N ASN A 36 15.58 6.02 -11.79
CA ASN A 36 16.57 6.99 -12.26
C ASN A 36 17.92 6.91 -11.51
N GLY A 37 18.28 5.73 -10.98
CA GLY A 37 19.51 5.55 -10.18
C GLY A 37 19.39 5.97 -8.72
N LEU A 38 18.22 6.42 -8.26
CA LEU A 38 18.01 7.01 -6.93
C LEU A 38 17.34 6.02 -5.96
N TYR A 39 17.84 5.98 -4.72
CA TYR A 39 17.26 5.26 -3.59
C TYR A 39 17.33 6.11 -2.29
N PRO A 40 16.18 6.48 -1.69
CA PRO A 40 14.83 6.39 -2.25
C PRO A 40 14.71 7.14 -3.59
N GLY A 41 13.70 6.78 -4.37
CA GLY A 41 13.46 7.37 -5.69
C GLY A 41 12.98 8.84 -5.63
N PRO A 42 12.81 9.47 -6.81
CA PRO A 42 12.45 10.88 -6.89
C PRO A 42 11.06 11.18 -6.32
N THR A 43 10.92 12.35 -5.69
CA THR A 43 9.64 12.88 -5.25
C THR A 43 8.81 13.38 -6.44
N ILE A 44 7.54 12.99 -6.49
CA ILE A 44 6.56 13.62 -7.39
C ILE A 44 5.92 14.79 -6.64
N SER A 45 5.97 15.99 -7.22
CA SER A 45 5.25 17.16 -6.70
C SER A 45 4.15 17.57 -7.67
N ALA A 46 2.93 17.73 -7.14
CA ALA A 46 1.73 18.14 -7.86
C ALA A 46 0.88 19.08 -7.00
N ARG A 47 -0.18 19.68 -7.58
CA ARG A 47 -1.24 20.35 -6.83
C ARG A 47 -2.54 19.57 -6.91
N LYS A 48 -3.42 19.75 -5.93
CA LYS A 48 -4.79 19.23 -5.97
C LYS A 48 -5.47 19.66 -7.27
N GLY A 49 -5.99 18.67 -8.02
CA GLY A 49 -6.61 18.85 -9.33
C GLY A 49 -5.69 18.60 -10.53
N ASP A 50 -4.36 18.51 -10.34
CA ASP A 50 -3.42 18.25 -11.44
C ASP A 50 -3.55 16.83 -12.00
N ILE A 51 -3.02 16.64 -13.21
CA ILE A 51 -2.80 15.32 -13.80
C ILE A 51 -1.30 15.15 -14.04
N VAL A 52 -0.74 14.02 -13.62
CA VAL A 52 0.65 13.66 -13.92
C VAL A 52 0.64 12.40 -14.78
N TYR A 53 1.32 12.43 -15.92
CA TYR A 53 1.62 11.23 -16.70
C TYR A 53 3.03 10.77 -16.37
N VAL A 54 3.17 9.52 -15.92
CA VAL A 54 4.47 8.91 -15.64
C VAL A 54 4.73 7.81 -16.65
N LYS A 55 5.71 8.03 -17.53
CA LYS A 55 6.22 6.99 -18.42
C LYS A 55 7.24 6.15 -17.66
N VAL A 56 6.86 4.93 -17.29
CA VAL A 56 7.72 3.96 -16.63
C VAL A 56 8.43 3.15 -17.72
N ILE A 57 9.77 3.19 -17.74
CA ILE A 57 10.61 2.47 -18.69
C ILE A 57 11.40 1.43 -17.91
N ASN A 58 11.14 0.15 -18.15
CA ASN A 58 11.86 -0.90 -17.45
C ASN A 58 13.19 -1.22 -18.17
N ARG A 59 14.31 -0.72 -17.63
CA ARG A 59 15.68 -1.12 -18.01
C ARG A 59 16.32 -2.05 -16.97
N GLY A 60 15.55 -2.50 -15.98
CA GLY A 60 15.98 -3.51 -15.02
C GLY A 60 16.04 -4.91 -15.64
N ASN A 61 16.41 -5.88 -14.81
CA ASN A 61 16.60 -7.27 -15.19
C ASN A 61 15.38 -8.18 -14.89
N LYS A 62 14.32 -7.64 -14.27
CA LYS A 62 13.10 -8.38 -13.94
C LYS A 62 11.83 -7.59 -14.27
N ASN A 63 10.71 -8.28 -14.27
CA ASN A 63 9.37 -7.72 -14.33
C ASN A 63 9.14 -6.71 -13.20
N ILE A 64 8.36 -5.67 -13.47
CA ILE A 64 8.01 -4.67 -12.45
C ILE A 64 6.65 -4.02 -12.71
N SER A 65 6.00 -3.56 -11.65
CA SER A 65 4.86 -2.65 -11.71
C SER A 65 5.05 -1.51 -10.70
N ILE A 66 4.37 -0.38 -10.88
CA ILE A 66 4.43 0.79 -9.99
C ILE A 66 3.02 1.18 -9.56
N HIS A 67 2.83 1.39 -8.26
CA HIS A 67 1.59 1.82 -7.64
C HIS A 67 1.72 3.21 -7.00
N TRP A 68 0.64 3.98 -7.06
CA TRP A 68 0.52 5.36 -6.56
C TRP A 68 -0.27 5.36 -5.25
N HIS A 69 0.38 4.97 -4.17
CA HIS A 69 -0.25 4.67 -2.90
C HIS A 69 -1.10 5.82 -2.34
N GLY A 70 -2.38 5.51 -2.09
CA GLY A 70 -3.37 6.44 -1.55
C GLY A 70 -4.00 7.38 -2.60
N LEU A 71 -3.64 7.26 -3.88
CA LEU A 71 -4.33 7.96 -4.96
C LEU A 71 -5.58 7.15 -5.37
N ASN A 72 -6.72 7.82 -5.45
CA ASN A 72 -7.98 7.11 -5.73
C ASN A 72 -8.11 6.60 -7.17
N GLN A 73 -7.39 7.16 -8.14
CA GLN A 73 -7.48 6.75 -9.56
C GLN A 73 -8.92 6.60 -10.08
N PRO A 74 -9.74 7.68 -10.02
CA PRO A 74 -11.17 7.58 -10.32
C PRO A 74 -11.42 7.05 -11.73
N ARG A 75 -12.08 5.88 -11.79
CA ARG A 75 -12.46 5.13 -12.98
C ARG A 75 -11.29 4.56 -13.77
N ASP A 76 -10.07 4.64 -13.23
CA ASP A 76 -8.82 4.35 -13.95
C ASP A 76 -7.97 3.30 -13.21
N PRO A 77 -8.50 2.09 -12.94
CA PRO A 77 -7.72 1.04 -12.28
C PRO A 77 -6.51 0.61 -13.14
N TRP A 78 -6.50 0.92 -14.44
CA TRP A 78 -5.41 0.56 -15.35
C TRP A 78 -4.08 1.22 -14.97
N SER A 79 -4.12 2.38 -14.34
CA SER A 79 -2.95 3.10 -13.85
C SER A 79 -2.70 2.86 -12.35
N ASP A 80 -3.37 1.88 -11.73
CA ASP A 80 -3.24 1.60 -10.30
C ASP A 80 -1.97 0.81 -9.96
N GLY A 81 -1.61 -0.21 -10.76
CA GLY A 81 -0.31 -0.87 -10.66
C GLY A 81 -0.20 -2.27 -10.02
N PRO A 82 -1.07 -2.76 -9.11
CA PRO A 82 -0.84 -4.05 -8.47
C PRO A 82 -0.75 -5.19 -9.49
N GLU A 83 0.37 -5.92 -9.47
CA GLU A 83 0.71 -6.95 -10.44
C GLU A 83 -0.34 -8.08 -10.45
N TYR A 84 -0.75 -8.52 -11.63
CA TYR A 84 -1.81 -9.51 -11.87
C TYR A 84 -3.21 -9.16 -11.36
N ILE A 85 -3.39 -8.02 -10.68
CA ILE A 85 -4.72 -7.51 -10.29
C ILE A 85 -5.25 -6.54 -11.35
N THR A 86 -4.51 -5.46 -11.63
CA THR A 86 -4.96 -4.42 -12.58
C THR A 86 -4.17 -4.43 -13.89
N GLN A 87 -2.95 -4.95 -13.86
CA GLN A 87 -2.07 -5.08 -15.01
C GLN A 87 -1.15 -6.30 -14.92
N CYS A 88 -0.74 -6.82 -16.08
CA CYS A 88 0.46 -7.65 -16.15
C CYS A 88 1.72 -6.77 -15.96
N PRO A 89 2.84 -7.37 -15.55
CA PRO A 89 4.06 -6.61 -15.28
C PRO A 89 4.62 -5.93 -16.53
N ILE A 90 5.30 -4.81 -16.33
CA ILE A 90 6.13 -4.17 -17.34
C ILE A 90 7.40 -5.02 -17.47
N GLN A 91 7.51 -5.80 -18.55
CA GLN A 91 8.68 -6.64 -18.80
C GLN A 91 9.97 -5.83 -19.01
N PRO A 92 11.16 -6.42 -18.78
CA PRO A 92 12.42 -5.80 -19.17
C PRO A 92 12.40 -5.30 -20.62
N ARG A 93 12.90 -4.08 -20.85
CA ARG A 93 12.92 -3.35 -22.13
C ARG A 93 11.55 -2.84 -22.59
N ALA A 94 10.46 -3.12 -21.87
CA ALA A 94 9.15 -2.54 -22.12
C ALA A 94 8.97 -1.19 -21.40
N ASN A 95 7.87 -0.51 -21.72
CA ASN A 95 7.47 0.71 -21.04
C ASN A 95 5.94 0.79 -20.97
N TYR A 96 5.43 1.54 -19.98
CA TYR A 96 4.02 1.77 -19.79
C TYR A 96 3.80 3.19 -19.26
N THR A 97 2.80 3.90 -19.78
CA THR A 97 2.45 5.24 -19.31
C THR A 97 1.27 5.18 -18.37
N GLN A 98 1.51 5.48 -17.09
CA GLN A 98 0.46 5.56 -16.08
C GLN A 98 -0.02 7.00 -15.93
N ARG A 99 -1.34 7.17 -15.82
CA ARG A 99 -2.00 8.45 -15.62
C ARG A 99 -2.40 8.58 -14.15
N LEU A 100 -1.98 9.66 -13.52
CA LEU A 100 -2.26 9.97 -12.11
C LEU A 100 -3.16 11.20 -12.07
N GLN A 101 -4.38 11.04 -11.57
CA GLN A 101 -5.32 12.16 -11.41
C GLN A 101 -5.50 12.47 -9.92
N PHE A 102 -5.04 13.65 -9.50
CA PHE A 102 -5.18 14.13 -8.11
C PHE A 102 -6.54 14.82 -7.94
N THR A 103 -7.46 14.21 -7.19
CA THR A 103 -8.83 14.71 -7.03
C THR A 103 -9.04 15.36 -5.67
N GLU A 104 -9.27 14.55 -4.64
CA GLU A 104 -9.54 15.01 -3.28
C GLU A 104 -8.27 15.14 -2.45
N GLU A 105 -7.21 14.43 -2.85
CA GLU A 105 -5.96 14.29 -2.12
C GLU A 105 -5.21 15.64 -2.06
N GLU A 106 -4.73 15.98 -0.87
CA GLU A 106 -3.89 17.13 -0.56
C GLU A 106 -3.03 16.76 0.64
N GLY A 107 -1.71 16.97 0.57
CA GLY A 107 -0.75 16.52 1.60
C GLY A 107 0.29 15.55 1.05
N THR A 108 0.61 14.51 1.84
CA THR A 108 1.69 13.57 1.53
C THR A 108 1.13 12.20 1.21
N LEU A 109 1.46 11.71 0.01
CA LEU A 109 1.31 10.32 -0.41
C LEU A 109 2.69 9.76 -0.76
N TRP A 110 2.74 8.59 -1.35
CA TRP A 110 3.98 7.98 -1.83
C TRP A 110 3.70 7.04 -2.99
N TRP A 111 4.74 6.60 -3.68
CA TRP A 111 4.68 5.61 -4.74
C TRP A 111 5.65 4.50 -4.43
N HIS A 112 5.34 3.29 -4.91
CA HIS A 112 6.20 2.14 -4.72
C HIS A 112 6.00 1.10 -5.81
N ALA A 113 6.97 0.21 -6.02
CA ALA A 113 6.74 -0.97 -6.84
C ALA A 113 5.65 -1.86 -6.22
N HIS A 114 4.86 -2.53 -7.04
CA HIS A 114 3.77 -3.41 -6.56
C HIS A 114 3.87 -4.78 -7.24
N SER A 115 5.10 -5.28 -7.25
CA SER A 115 5.54 -6.56 -7.80
C SER A 115 6.55 -7.20 -6.84
N ASP A 116 6.31 -8.45 -6.47
CA ASP A 116 7.11 -9.21 -5.49
C ASP A 116 7.44 -8.40 -4.22
N TYR A 117 8.74 -8.22 -3.92
CA TYR A 117 9.25 -7.45 -2.80
C TYR A 117 10.01 -6.19 -3.26
N ASP A 118 9.82 -5.77 -4.52
CA ASP A 118 10.65 -4.75 -5.18
C ASP A 118 10.56 -3.38 -4.51
N ARG A 119 9.46 -3.09 -3.81
CA ARG A 119 9.30 -1.83 -3.07
C ARG A 119 10.29 -1.64 -1.95
N ALA A 120 11.02 -2.67 -1.53
CA ALA A 120 12.13 -2.51 -0.58
C ALA A 120 13.14 -1.44 -1.06
N THR A 121 13.28 -1.27 -2.38
CA THR A 121 14.20 -0.30 -2.99
C THR A 121 13.58 0.61 -4.03
N VAL A 122 12.43 0.23 -4.61
CA VAL A 122 11.71 1.02 -5.61
C VAL A 122 10.53 1.71 -4.95
N HIS A 123 10.78 2.87 -4.33
CA HIS A 123 9.75 3.71 -3.71
C HIS A 123 10.19 5.18 -3.63
N GLY A 124 9.24 6.09 -3.44
CA GLY A 124 9.52 7.52 -3.24
C GLY A 124 8.27 8.30 -2.85
N ALA A 125 8.43 9.58 -2.52
CA ALA A 125 7.33 10.40 -2.01
C ALA A 125 6.46 11.02 -3.13
N ILE A 126 5.22 11.36 -2.78
CA ILE A 126 4.33 12.21 -3.58
C ILE A 126 3.88 13.36 -2.67
N ILE A 127 4.11 14.60 -3.07
CA ILE A 127 3.69 15.80 -2.34
C ILE A 127 2.65 16.55 -3.16
N ILE A 128 1.47 16.74 -2.58
CA ILE A 128 0.31 17.34 -3.22
C ILE A 128 -0.02 18.65 -2.52
N TYR A 129 0.36 19.75 -3.14
CA TYR A 129 0.11 21.08 -2.61
C TYR A 129 -1.36 21.51 -2.79
N PRO A 130 -1.82 22.51 -2.02
CA PRO A 130 -3.14 23.09 -2.21
C PRO A 130 -3.35 23.53 -3.66
N LYS A 131 -4.61 23.45 -4.11
CA LYS A 131 -5.02 23.95 -5.41
C LYS A 131 -4.54 25.40 -5.59
N LEU A 132 -4.22 25.80 -6.82
CA LEU A 132 -3.83 27.19 -7.08
C LEU A 132 -4.94 28.15 -6.60
N GLY A 133 -4.56 29.14 -5.80
CA GLY A 133 -5.50 30.09 -5.19
C GLY A 133 -6.08 29.65 -3.84
N THR A 134 -5.73 28.46 -3.33
CA THR A 134 -6.01 28.03 -1.96
C THR A 134 -4.72 27.92 -1.15
N THR A 135 -4.87 27.86 0.17
CA THR A 135 -3.75 27.68 1.13
C THR A 135 -4.04 26.48 2.03
N PHE A 136 -3.01 26.01 2.72
CA PHE A 136 -3.20 25.09 3.84
C PHE A 136 -4.14 25.70 4.89
N PRO A 137 -4.86 24.89 5.67
CA PRO A 137 -5.71 25.36 6.77
C PRO A 137 -4.91 25.85 7.99
N PHE A 138 -3.58 25.91 7.87
CA PHE A 138 -2.63 26.37 8.87
C PHE A 138 -1.62 27.33 8.23
N SER A 139 -0.90 28.09 9.07
CA SER A 139 0.16 28.99 8.60
C SER A 139 1.20 28.24 7.79
N LYS A 140 1.60 28.81 6.64
CA LYS A 140 2.61 28.22 5.77
C LYS A 140 3.88 27.87 6.60
N PRO A 141 4.33 26.61 6.61
CA PRO A 141 5.54 26.24 7.31
C PRO A 141 6.76 27.00 6.77
N ASP A 142 7.71 27.34 7.64
CA ASP A 142 8.98 27.93 7.22
C ASP A 142 9.80 26.95 6.37
N LYS A 143 9.69 25.65 6.67
CA LYS A 143 10.37 24.54 5.99
C LYS A 143 9.49 23.30 5.96
N GLU A 144 9.65 22.50 4.91
CA GLU A 144 9.04 21.19 4.75
C GLU A 144 10.16 20.17 4.48
N PHE A 145 10.13 19.04 5.19
CA PHE A 145 11.07 17.95 5.01
C PHE A 145 10.32 16.65 4.74
N THR A 146 10.80 15.87 3.79
CA THR A 146 10.28 14.52 3.52
C THR A 146 11.16 13.50 4.23
N LEU A 147 10.54 12.69 5.09
CA LEU A 147 11.18 11.57 5.78
C LEU A 147 10.52 10.27 5.32
N ILE A 148 11.28 9.43 4.63
CA ILE A 148 10.86 8.12 4.15
C ILE A 148 11.44 7.08 5.09
N LEU A 149 10.57 6.31 5.75
CA LEU A 149 10.98 5.19 6.58
C LEU A 149 11.03 3.94 5.70
N GLY A 150 12.06 3.13 5.86
CA GLY A 150 12.22 1.90 5.08
C GLY A 150 13.15 0.91 5.74
N GLU A 151 13.50 -0.15 5.03
CA GLU A 151 14.32 -1.24 5.52
C GLU A 151 15.45 -1.59 4.54
N TRP A 152 16.53 -2.18 5.06
CA TRP A 152 17.68 -2.63 4.29
C TRP A 152 18.08 -4.06 4.66
N TRP A 153 18.21 -4.91 3.65
CA TRP A 153 18.79 -6.24 3.74
C TRP A 153 20.19 -6.26 3.13
N LYS A 154 21.11 -7.04 3.71
CA LYS A 154 22.41 -7.31 3.11
C LYS A 154 22.31 -8.25 1.91
N LYS A 155 21.39 -9.22 1.96
CA LYS A 155 21.05 -10.10 0.84
C LYS A 155 20.39 -9.32 -0.30
N ASN A 156 20.40 -9.85 -1.52
CA ASN A 156 19.56 -9.28 -2.57
C ASN A 156 18.10 -9.51 -2.21
N ILE A 157 17.25 -8.55 -2.54
CA ILE A 157 15.82 -8.61 -2.19
C ILE A 157 15.14 -9.79 -2.91
N THR A 158 15.54 -10.07 -4.15
CA THR A 158 15.10 -11.25 -4.90
C THR A 158 15.43 -12.55 -4.15
N ASP A 159 16.63 -12.67 -3.56
CA ASP A 159 17.03 -13.87 -2.82
C ASP A 159 16.24 -14.02 -1.52
N VAL A 160 15.97 -12.91 -0.82
CA VAL A 160 15.13 -12.89 0.39
C VAL A 160 13.71 -13.38 0.05
N TYR A 161 13.16 -12.90 -1.05
CA TYR A 161 11.84 -13.31 -1.55
C TYR A 161 11.82 -14.78 -1.98
N GLN A 162 12.71 -15.20 -2.87
CA GLN A 162 12.74 -16.55 -3.43
C GLN A 162 12.95 -17.60 -2.33
N THR A 163 13.89 -17.37 -1.42
CA THR A 163 14.16 -18.31 -0.31
C THR A 163 12.92 -18.52 0.56
N ALA A 164 12.18 -17.44 0.88
CA ALA A 164 10.98 -17.54 1.71
C ALA A 164 9.84 -18.27 0.98
N VAL A 165 9.61 -17.93 -0.30
CA VAL A 165 8.56 -18.54 -1.11
C VAL A 165 8.83 -20.02 -1.40
N GLU A 166 10.07 -20.40 -1.73
CA GLU A 166 10.44 -21.78 -2.05
C GLU A 166 10.39 -22.70 -0.84
N ASN A 167 10.85 -22.22 0.32
CA ASN A 167 10.86 -23.01 1.56
C ASN A 167 9.54 -22.95 2.33
N GLY A 168 8.61 -22.07 1.94
CA GLY A 168 7.38 -21.79 2.69
C GLY A 168 7.65 -21.21 4.09
N GLY A 169 8.83 -20.63 4.31
CA GLY A 169 9.31 -20.14 5.60
C GLY A 169 9.03 -18.66 5.84
N GLN A 170 9.43 -18.17 7.02
CA GLN A 170 9.39 -16.73 7.31
C GLN A 170 10.40 -15.97 6.43
N PHE A 171 10.05 -14.72 6.10
CA PHE A 171 10.99 -13.80 5.46
C PHE A 171 12.09 -13.41 6.44
N ASP A 172 13.34 -13.37 5.98
CA ASP A 172 14.45 -12.88 6.78
C ASP A 172 14.17 -11.46 7.28
N ALA A 173 14.41 -11.21 8.57
CA ALA A 173 14.37 -9.86 9.12
C ALA A 173 15.36 -8.94 8.41
N SER A 174 15.00 -7.66 8.26
CA SER A 174 15.90 -6.66 7.73
C SER A 174 17.14 -6.50 8.61
N ASN A 175 18.26 -6.13 7.99
CA ASN A 175 19.49 -5.87 8.72
C ASN A 175 19.53 -4.45 9.30
N ALA A 176 18.71 -3.53 8.79
CA ALA A 176 18.55 -2.19 9.34
C ALA A 176 17.21 -1.58 8.95
N ASN A 177 16.61 -0.83 9.86
CA ASN A 177 15.65 0.21 9.52
C ASN A 177 16.39 1.43 8.96
N THR A 178 15.74 2.24 8.14
CA THR A 178 16.34 3.39 7.48
C THR A 178 15.42 4.61 7.51
N ILE A 179 16.02 5.80 7.56
CA ILE A 179 15.37 7.09 7.29
C ILE A 179 16.02 7.67 6.04
N ASN A 180 15.21 7.97 5.02
CA ASN A 180 15.67 8.39 3.69
C ASN A 180 16.76 7.46 3.12
N GLY A 181 16.59 6.15 3.33
CA GLY A 181 17.51 5.12 2.87
C GLY A 181 18.84 5.04 3.64
N GLN A 182 18.97 5.72 4.79
CA GLN A 182 20.14 5.66 5.66
C GLN A 182 19.82 4.92 6.98
N PRO A 183 20.61 3.89 7.36
CA PRO A 183 20.42 3.12 8.59
C PRO A 183 20.48 3.90 9.92
N GLY A 184 21.10 5.08 9.90
CA GLY A 184 21.31 5.89 11.10
C GLY A 184 22.46 5.38 11.97
N ASP A 185 22.75 6.14 13.01
CA ASP A 185 24.01 6.14 13.77
C ASP A 185 24.34 4.84 14.54
N PHE A 186 23.35 4.02 14.87
CA PHE A 186 23.54 2.81 15.69
C PHE A 186 23.92 1.55 14.91
N MET A 187 24.14 1.64 13.59
CA MET A 187 24.48 0.50 12.72
C MET A 187 25.97 0.51 12.32
N PRO A 188 26.61 -0.64 12.00
CA PRO A 188 28.01 -0.68 11.61
C PRO A 188 28.34 0.25 10.43
N CYS A 189 29.42 1.03 10.57
CA CYS A 189 29.79 2.14 9.68
C CYS A 189 28.72 3.27 9.61
N SER A 190 28.03 3.47 10.72
CA SER A 190 27.28 4.65 11.15
C SER A 190 27.66 4.85 12.64
N LYS A 191 27.71 6.09 13.17
CA LYS A 191 28.45 6.39 14.42
C LYS A 191 27.67 6.10 15.73
N ASN A 192 28.20 5.18 16.55
CA ASN A 192 28.13 4.98 18.03
C ASN A 192 26.85 4.50 18.78
N ASP A 193 26.98 3.28 19.35
CA ASP A 193 26.64 2.68 20.68
C ASP A 193 25.20 2.27 21.16
N ALA A 194 24.92 0.93 21.06
CA ALA A 194 24.50 -0.13 22.04
C ALA A 194 23.22 0.01 22.95
N TYR A 195 22.37 -0.98 23.34
CA TYR A 195 22.40 -2.47 23.43
C TYR A 195 21.00 -3.11 23.82
N TYR A 196 20.55 -4.20 23.15
CA TYR A 196 19.83 -5.46 23.58
C TYR A 196 18.35 -5.45 24.13
N ASN A 197 17.45 -6.43 23.98
CA ASN A 197 17.45 -7.85 23.50
C ASN A 197 16.01 -8.40 23.20
N SER A 198 15.93 -9.54 22.45
CA SER A 198 14.79 -10.24 21.77
C SER A 198 13.72 -10.97 22.63
N ILE A 199 12.57 -11.43 22.07
CA ILE A 199 12.18 -12.82 21.63
C ILE A 199 10.81 -12.80 20.85
N ALA A 200 10.55 -13.76 19.93
CA ALA A 200 9.29 -13.94 19.14
C ALA A 200 8.82 -15.41 19.03
N GLY A 201 7.58 -15.64 18.54
CA GLY A 201 7.11 -16.93 18.04
C GLY A 201 6.01 -16.83 16.94
N VAL A 202 5.74 -17.98 16.30
CA VAL A 202 4.41 -18.52 15.89
C VAL A 202 3.95 -18.38 14.37
N TYR A 203 3.02 -19.26 13.90
CA TYR A 203 2.55 -19.72 12.52
C TYR A 203 1.45 -18.83 11.73
N THR A 204 0.59 -19.27 10.72
CA THR A 204 -0.51 -18.50 9.94
C THR A 204 -1.88 -19.19 9.45
N THR A 205 -2.79 -18.48 8.68
CA THR A 205 -4.31 -18.44 8.56
C THR A 205 -5.04 -18.51 7.14
N ASP A 206 -6.29 -19.05 6.99
CA ASP A 206 -7.25 -18.92 5.82
C ASP A 206 -8.52 -18.10 6.10
N PHE A 207 -9.17 -17.57 5.05
CA PHE A 207 -10.22 -16.55 5.16
C PHE A 207 -11.56 -16.86 4.46
N ALA A 208 -12.67 -16.55 5.15
CA ALA A 208 -14.06 -16.72 4.74
C ALA A 208 -14.92 -15.47 5.08
N ASP A 209 -16.06 -15.26 4.40
CA ASP A 209 -16.95 -14.08 4.52
C ASP A 209 -17.56 -13.86 5.94
N GLN A 210 -17.64 -14.94 6.71
CA GLN A 210 -17.84 -15.05 8.16
C GLN A 210 -16.96 -16.26 8.57
N PRO A 211 -16.33 -16.29 9.76
CA PRO A 211 -15.54 -17.45 10.16
C PRO A 211 -16.43 -18.72 10.13
N PRO A 212 -15.97 -19.86 9.59
CA PRO A 212 -16.78 -21.09 9.51
C PRO A 212 -17.25 -21.63 10.87
N LEU A 213 -16.59 -21.17 11.95
CA LEU A 213 -16.87 -21.50 13.35
C LEU A 213 -16.91 -20.19 14.16
N VAL A 214 -17.99 -19.98 14.91
CA VAL A 214 -18.09 -18.88 15.90
C VAL A 214 -17.43 -19.35 17.20
N PHE A 215 -16.23 -18.87 17.51
CA PHE A 215 -15.54 -19.10 18.78
C PHE A 215 -14.76 -17.85 19.21
N ASN A 216 -14.21 -17.83 20.43
CA ASN A 216 -13.41 -16.70 20.93
C ASN A 216 -12.06 -16.63 20.20
N VAL A 217 -11.98 -15.89 19.10
CA VAL A 217 -10.77 -15.80 18.24
C VAL A 217 -9.59 -15.05 18.89
N THR A 218 -9.82 -14.44 20.06
CA THR A 218 -8.78 -13.79 20.89
C THR A 218 -8.27 -14.66 22.04
N ASP A 219 -8.80 -15.88 22.21
CA ASP A 219 -8.33 -16.83 23.22
C ASP A 219 -6.99 -17.45 22.84
N ASP A 220 -6.26 -17.98 23.83
CA ASP A 220 -5.03 -18.74 23.60
C ASP A 220 -5.33 -20.20 23.18
N ASN A 221 -6.54 -20.71 23.49
CA ASN A 221 -6.97 -22.07 23.17
C ASN A 221 -7.78 -22.11 21.85
N ILE A 222 -7.09 -22.12 20.72
CA ILE A 222 -7.69 -22.13 19.38
C ILE A 222 -7.81 -23.57 18.83
N PRO A 223 -8.96 -24.00 18.27
CA PRO A 223 -9.11 -25.34 17.67
C PRO A 223 -8.13 -25.59 16.53
N GLU A 224 -7.47 -26.75 16.49
CA GLU A 224 -6.44 -27.10 15.49
C GLU A 224 -6.90 -27.02 14.02
N GLN A 225 -8.22 -27.11 13.80
CA GLN A 225 -8.87 -27.08 12.49
C GLN A 225 -8.78 -25.73 11.76
N VAL A 226 -8.44 -24.63 12.45
CA VAL A 226 -8.32 -23.29 11.83
C VAL A 226 -6.89 -22.90 11.42
N TYR A 227 -5.93 -23.82 11.54
CA TYR A 227 -4.53 -23.59 11.13
C TYR A 227 -4.24 -23.89 9.66
N PHE A 228 -5.12 -24.62 8.97
CA PHE A 228 -4.90 -25.05 7.59
C PHE A 228 -5.68 -24.20 6.61
N VAL A 229 -4.98 -23.72 5.58
CA VAL A 229 -5.46 -22.61 4.74
C VAL A 229 -5.62 -23.03 3.28
N ILE A 230 -6.75 -22.70 2.65
CA ILE A 230 -6.97 -23.03 1.22
C ILE A 230 -6.63 -21.82 0.34
N LYS A 231 -5.56 -21.93 -0.45
CA LYS A 231 -5.22 -20.93 -1.49
C LYS A 231 -6.37 -20.82 -2.50
N SER A 232 -6.90 -19.62 -2.70
CA SER A 232 -7.95 -19.37 -3.70
C SER A 232 -7.93 -17.93 -4.18
N THR A 233 -8.33 -17.69 -5.43
CA THR A 233 -8.51 -16.35 -5.98
C THR A 233 -10.00 -15.99 -5.92
N LYS A 234 -10.41 -15.27 -4.88
CA LYS A 234 -11.81 -14.86 -4.67
C LYS A 234 -11.93 -13.34 -4.67
N VAL A 235 -13.03 -12.83 -5.24
CA VAL A 235 -13.31 -11.40 -5.37
C VAL A 235 -14.65 -11.05 -4.73
N LYS A 236 -14.77 -9.84 -4.18
CA LYS A 236 -16.04 -9.28 -3.69
C LYS A 236 -16.58 -8.29 -4.71
N VAL A 237 -17.73 -8.61 -5.29
CA VAL A 237 -18.37 -7.73 -6.27
C VAL A 237 -19.33 -6.78 -5.54
N LEU A 238 -19.20 -5.49 -5.81
CA LEU A 238 -20.02 -4.41 -5.25
C LEU A 238 -20.78 -3.70 -6.37
N GLU A 239 -22.03 -3.32 -6.10
CA GLU A 239 -22.75 -2.41 -6.97
C GLU A 239 -22.20 -0.98 -6.83
N TYR A 240 -22.25 -0.21 -7.91
CA TYR A 240 -21.88 1.20 -7.83
C TYR A 240 -22.73 1.91 -6.78
N ASN A 241 -22.10 2.81 -6.02
CA ASN A 241 -22.72 3.64 -4.99
C ASN A 241 -23.10 2.92 -3.69
N THR A 242 -22.79 1.63 -3.54
CA THR A 242 -22.99 0.88 -2.30
C THR A 242 -22.17 1.48 -1.16
N THR A 243 -22.81 1.74 -0.01
CA THR A 243 -22.12 2.05 1.24
C THR A 243 -21.67 0.75 1.88
N VAL A 244 -20.37 0.63 2.13
CA VAL A 244 -19.75 -0.57 2.68
C VAL A 244 -19.21 -0.25 4.06
N GLU A 245 -19.60 -1.06 5.05
CA GLU A 245 -18.95 -1.13 6.35
C GLU A 245 -18.14 -2.42 6.41
N ILE A 246 -16.87 -2.31 6.80
CA ILE A 246 -16.00 -3.47 7.01
C ILE A 246 -15.52 -3.42 8.45
N VAL A 247 -15.74 -4.51 9.18
CA VAL A 247 -15.15 -4.75 10.48
C VAL A 247 -13.95 -5.67 10.29
N PHE A 248 -12.75 -5.15 10.52
CA PHE A 248 -11.56 -5.97 10.61
C PHE A 248 -11.48 -6.53 12.02
N GLN A 249 -11.48 -7.85 12.16
CA GLN A 249 -11.28 -8.54 13.42
C GLN A 249 -9.92 -9.23 13.37
N GLN A 250 -9.02 -8.82 14.27
CA GLN A 250 -7.79 -9.56 14.47
C GLN A 250 -8.06 -10.82 15.29
N ASN A 251 -7.31 -11.88 15.01
CA ASN A 251 -7.30 -13.10 15.81
C ASN A 251 -5.92 -13.29 16.46
N ASN A 252 -5.85 -14.20 17.43
CA ASN A 252 -4.62 -14.68 18.04
C ASN A 252 -4.19 -16.04 17.46
N ILE A 253 -4.78 -16.43 16.30
CA ILE A 253 -4.29 -17.58 15.54
C ILE A 253 -2.85 -17.27 15.30
N LEU A 254 -2.01 -18.20 15.73
CA LEU A 254 -0.65 -18.09 15.33
C LEU A 254 0.27 -17.44 16.32
N SER A 255 -0.18 -17.17 17.55
CA SER A 255 0.33 -16.10 18.45
C SER A 255 0.82 -14.85 17.71
N GLY A 256 0.25 -14.60 16.53
CA GLY A 256 0.69 -13.65 15.53
C GLY A 256 -0.06 -12.35 15.69
N ALA A 257 -0.63 -12.15 16.87
CA ALA A 257 -1.38 -10.96 17.18
C ALA A 257 -0.40 -9.78 17.18
N ALA A 258 -0.38 -9.04 16.08
CA ALA A 258 0.38 -7.83 15.89
C ALA A 258 -0.49 -6.83 15.14
N ASN A 259 -0.25 -5.54 15.32
CA ASN A 259 -1.00 -4.51 14.61
C ASN A 259 -0.89 -4.72 13.08
N GLN A 260 -2.00 -4.94 12.40
CA GLN A 260 -2.02 -5.22 10.96
C GLN A 260 -2.48 -3.98 10.17
N PRO A 261 -1.62 -3.38 9.33
CA PRO A 261 -1.99 -2.24 8.50
C PRO A 261 -2.76 -2.73 7.26
N LEU A 262 -4.07 -2.51 7.21
CA LEU A 262 -4.88 -2.83 6.02
C LEU A 262 -5.04 -1.60 5.14
N HIS A 263 -4.64 -1.73 3.88
CA HIS A 263 -4.71 -0.70 2.85
C HIS A 263 -5.77 -1.06 1.81
N LEU A 264 -6.55 -0.06 1.36
CA LEU A 264 -7.52 -0.20 0.27
C LEU A 264 -7.11 0.70 -0.90
N HIS A 265 -6.95 0.10 -2.07
CA HIS A 265 -6.72 0.82 -3.31
C HIS A 265 -8.00 1.53 -3.80
N GLY A 266 -7.81 2.62 -4.53
CA GLY A 266 -8.89 3.33 -5.23
C GLY A 266 -9.89 4.08 -4.34
N HIS A 267 -9.73 4.00 -3.02
CA HIS A 267 -10.61 4.64 -2.04
C HIS A 267 -9.82 5.05 -0.80
N SER A 268 -10.10 6.24 -0.28
CA SER A 268 -9.96 6.51 1.15
C SER A 268 -11.27 6.16 1.89
N PHE A 269 -11.18 5.90 3.19
CA PHE A 269 -12.27 5.44 4.03
C PHE A 269 -12.25 6.09 5.41
N TYR A 270 -13.41 6.16 6.04
CA TYR A 270 -13.54 6.65 7.41
C TYR A 270 -13.31 5.53 8.40
N VAL A 271 -12.41 5.71 9.36
CA VAL A 271 -12.26 4.80 10.50
C VAL A 271 -13.22 5.22 11.60
N ILE A 272 -14.33 4.51 11.73
CA ILE A 272 -15.45 4.93 12.59
C ILE A 272 -15.42 4.30 13.98
N GLY A 273 -14.65 3.22 14.17
CA GLY A 273 -14.55 2.56 15.47
C GLY A 273 -13.29 1.71 15.56
N ARG A 274 -12.80 1.54 16.79
CA ARG A 274 -11.74 0.59 17.14
C ARG A 274 -11.98 0.07 18.55
N GLY A 275 -11.54 -1.15 18.81
CA GLY A 275 -11.61 -1.73 20.14
C GLY A 275 -10.66 -2.89 20.30
N PHE A 276 -10.60 -3.42 21.52
CA PHE A 276 -9.91 -4.66 21.85
C PHE A 276 -10.93 -5.78 22.09
N GLY A 277 -10.48 -7.02 22.00
CA GLY A 277 -11.32 -8.21 22.05
C GLY A 277 -12.09 -8.45 20.75
N ASN A 278 -13.14 -9.27 20.85
CA ASN A 278 -14.03 -9.56 19.74
C ASN A 278 -15.06 -8.45 19.57
N PHE A 279 -15.24 -8.00 18.33
CA PHE A 279 -16.28 -7.04 17.97
C PHE A 279 -17.68 -7.57 18.31
N LYS A 280 -18.47 -6.73 18.99
CA LYS A 280 -19.84 -6.99 19.39
C LYS A 280 -20.78 -6.11 18.59
N ASN A 281 -21.48 -6.72 17.64
CA ASN A 281 -22.39 -6.03 16.70
C ASN A 281 -23.53 -5.22 17.37
N THR A 282 -23.86 -5.48 18.63
CA THR A 282 -24.91 -4.76 19.37
C THR A 282 -24.39 -3.59 20.20
N THR A 283 -23.15 -3.66 20.70
CA THR A 283 -22.62 -2.66 21.64
C THR A 283 -21.60 -1.75 21.00
N ASP A 284 -20.70 -2.30 20.17
CA ASP A 284 -19.58 -1.54 19.64
C ASP A 284 -20.01 -0.46 18.64
N PRO A 285 -21.01 -0.67 17.77
CA PRO A 285 -21.54 0.39 16.90
C PRO A 285 -22.07 1.62 17.64
N LEU A 286 -22.47 1.49 18.92
CA LEU A 286 -22.93 2.62 19.73
C LEU A 286 -21.79 3.58 20.11
N SER A 287 -20.55 3.11 20.04
CA SER A 287 -19.36 3.92 20.33
C SER A 287 -18.69 4.50 19.08
N TYR A 288 -19.29 4.30 17.90
CA TYR A 288 -18.72 4.81 16.66
C TYR A 288 -18.60 6.34 16.66
N ASN A 289 -17.46 6.84 16.20
CA ASN A 289 -17.32 8.24 15.80
C ASN A 289 -17.99 8.42 14.43
N LEU A 290 -19.18 9.04 14.45
CA LEU A 290 -19.96 9.36 13.25
C LEU A 290 -19.99 10.86 12.93
N VAL A 291 -19.17 11.66 13.61
CA VAL A 291 -19.12 13.12 13.46
C VAL A 291 -17.89 13.52 12.66
N ASP A 292 -16.71 13.12 13.11
CA ASP A 292 -15.41 13.50 12.53
C ASP A 292 -14.40 12.32 12.49
N PRO A 293 -14.79 11.13 12.02
CA PRO A 293 -13.88 10.00 11.94
C PRO A 293 -12.68 10.30 11.01
N PRO A 294 -11.47 9.82 11.34
CA PRO A 294 -10.30 9.97 10.46
C PRO A 294 -10.57 9.38 9.07
N PHE A 295 -10.27 10.16 8.03
CA PHE A 295 -10.36 9.75 6.64
C PHE A 295 -8.97 9.36 6.12
N VAL A 296 -8.75 8.07 5.90
CA VAL A 296 -7.43 7.48 5.62
C VAL A 296 -7.54 6.39 4.56
N ASN A 297 -6.43 5.99 3.95
CA ASN A 297 -6.38 4.86 3.01
C ASN A 297 -5.79 3.58 3.64
N THR A 298 -5.22 3.68 4.83
CA THR A 298 -4.59 2.57 5.56
C THR A 298 -4.96 2.66 7.04
N VAL A 299 -5.38 1.55 7.64
CA VAL A 299 -5.74 1.46 9.06
C VAL A 299 -4.98 0.35 9.75
N GLY A 300 -4.36 0.66 10.89
CA GLY A 300 -3.85 -0.36 11.80
C GLY A 300 -4.99 -1.00 12.60
N VAL A 301 -5.15 -2.31 12.45
CA VAL A 301 -6.05 -3.12 13.28
C VAL A 301 -5.30 -3.49 14.56
N PRO A 302 -5.78 -3.07 15.76
CA PRO A 302 -5.06 -3.30 17.01
C PRO A 302 -4.84 -4.78 17.33
N GLN A 303 -3.72 -5.07 17.99
CA GLN A 303 -3.43 -6.39 18.53
C GLN A 303 -4.61 -6.92 19.37
N ASN A 304 -5.10 -8.12 19.05
CA ASN A 304 -6.26 -8.74 19.70
C ASN A 304 -7.48 -7.82 19.74
N GLY A 305 -7.71 -7.07 18.66
CA GLY A 305 -8.79 -6.10 18.59
C GLY A 305 -9.45 -6.05 17.22
N TRP A 306 -10.18 -4.97 17.03
CA TRP A 306 -10.93 -4.72 15.81
C TRP A 306 -10.86 -3.26 15.39
N ALA A 307 -11.06 -3.02 14.10
CA ALA A 307 -11.24 -1.69 13.53
C ALA A 307 -12.38 -1.72 12.51
N THR A 308 -13.31 -0.78 12.61
CA THR A 308 -14.40 -0.63 11.65
C THR A 308 -14.14 0.54 10.73
N ILE A 309 -14.27 0.30 9.43
CA ILE A 309 -14.21 1.34 8.39
C ILE A 309 -15.53 1.46 7.64
N ARG A 310 -15.80 2.65 7.11
CA ARG A 310 -16.86 2.89 6.13
C ARG A 310 -16.33 3.63 4.90
N PHE A 311 -16.75 3.17 3.74
CA PHE A 311 -16.55 3.88 2.49
C PHE A 311 -17.75 3.70 1.57
N ARG A 312 -17.77 4.46 0.48
CA ARG A 312 -18.78 4.33 -0.56
C ARG A 312 -18.11 3.90 -1.85
N ALA A 313 -18.56 2.77 -2.40
CA ALA A 313 -18.03 2.19 -3.64
C ALA A 313 -18.47 3.01 -4.87
N THR A 314 -17.91 4.21 -5.01
CA THR A 314 -18.24 5.19 -6.06
C THR A 314 -17.17 5.24 -7.15
N ASN A 315 -16.19 4.35 -7.09
CA ASN A 315 -15.12 4.25 -8.06
C ASN A 315 -15.20 2.91 -8.82
N PRO A 316 -15.78 2.87 -10.03
CA PRO A 316 -15.89 1.65 -10.82
C PRO A 316 -14.51 1.16 -11.22
N GLY A 317 -14.23 -0.12 -10.97
CA GLY A 317 -12.91 -0.68 -11.18
C GLY A 317 -12.65 -1.94 -10.38
N VAL A 318 -11.38 -2.36 -10.42
CA VAL A 318 -10.85 -3.50 -9.68
C VAL A 318 -9.86 -2.94 -8.66
N TRP A 319 -10.14 -3.14 -7.38
CA TRP A 319 -9.41 -2.49 -6.29
C TRP A 319 -8.89 -3.53 -5.31
N TYR A 320 -7.58 -3.51 -5.09
CA TYR A 320 -6.90 -4.41 -4.18
C TYR A 320 -7.03 -3.92 -2.74
N MET A 321 -7.33 -4.80 -1.80
CA MET A 321 -7.24 -4.53 -0.38
C MET A 321 -6.33 -5.58 0.25
N HIS A 322 -5.31 -5.15 0.97
CA HIS A 322 -4.30 -6.08 1.46
C HIS A 322 -3.62 -5.56 2.73
N CYS A 323 -2.92 -6.46 3.41
CA CYS A 323 -2.01 -6.11 4.48
C CYS A 323 -0.75 -5.44 3.91
N HIS A 324 -0.38 -4.29 4.47
CA HIS A 324 0.77 -3.49 4.06
C HIS A 324 2.10 -3.97 4.67
N PHE A 325 2.08 -5.09 5.40
CA PHE A 325 3.27 -5.91 5.62
C PHE A 325 3.48 -6.85 4.42
N GLU A 326 4.56 -6.65 3.66
CA GLU A 326 4.74 -7.38 2.39
C GLU A 326 4.68 -8.90 2.50
N PRO A 327 5.34 -9.53 3.51
CA PRO A 327 5.22 -10.97 3.71
C PRO A 327 3.76 -11.43 3.77
N HIS A 328 2.89 -10.69 4.46
CA HIS A 328 1.48 -11.03 4.61
C HIS A 328 0.73 -10.87 3.29
N SER A 329 1.01 -9.82 2.51
CA SER A 329 0.44 -9.65 1.17
C SER A 329 0.82 -10.83 0.25
N ILE A 330 2.10 -11.21 0.24
CA ILE A 330 2.62 -12.34 -0.57
C ILE A 330 2.02 -13.68 -0.12
N TRP A 331 1.82 -13.86 1.19
CA TRP A 331 1.17 -15.06 1.74
C TRP A 331 -0.34 -15.12 1.49
N GLY A 332 -0.94 -14.07 0.90
CA GLY A 332 -2.35 -14.04 0.50
C GLY A 332 -3.29 -13.39 1.51
N MET A 333 -2.79 -12.49 2.37
CA MET A 333 -3.63 -11.66 3.23
C MET A 333 -4.21 -10.48 2.43
N ASP A 334 -5.07 -10.82 1.49
CA ASP A 334 -5.63 -9.90 0.52
C ASP A 334 -7.06 -10.26 0.08
N VAL A 335 -7.71 -9.29 -0.56
CA VAL A 335 -8.99 -9.45 -1.24
C VAL A 335 -9.10 -8.41 -2.35
N VAL A 336 -9.81 -8.75 -3.42
CA VAL A 336 -10.10 -7.82 -4.51
C VAL A 336 -11.57 -7.41 -4.48
N PHE A 337 -11.83 -6.11 -4.50
CA PHE A 337 -13.15 -5.54 -4.70
C PHE A 337 -13.36 -5.17 -6.18
N ILE A 338 -14.42 -5.68 -6.79
CA ILE A 338 -14.86 -5.24 -8.12
C ILE A 338 -16.07 -4.34 -7.94
N THR A 339 -15.91 -3.05 -8.16
CA THR A 339 -17.03 -2.10 -8.17
C THR A 339 -17.57 -2.00 -9.59
N LYS A 340 -18.82 -2.40 -9.80
CA LYS A 340 -19.49 -2.35 -11.10
C LYS A 340 -19.67 -0.92 -11.61
N ASN A 341 -19.94 -0.79 -12.90
CA ASN A 341 -20.38 0.46 -13.49
C ASN A 341 -21.78 0.84 -12.97
N GLY A 342 -21.98 2.14 -12.73
CA GLY A 342 -23.29 2.74 -12.57
C GLY A 342 -23.89 3.22 -13.90
N ASN A 343 -24.97 4.00 -13.78
CA ASN A 343 -25.77 4.38 -14.95
C ASN A 343 -25.18 5.57 -15.74
N SER A 344 -24.49 6.50 -15.08
CA SER A 344 -23.93 7.70 -15.73
C SER A 344 -22.58 7.43 -16.40
N THR A 345 -22.15 8.35 -17.26
CA THR A 345 -20.82 8.33 -17.90
C THR A 345 -19.69 8.45 -16.88
N GLU A 346 -19.91 9.21 -15.81
CA GLU A 346 -18.98 9.41 -14.70
C GLU A 346 -18.96 8.20 -13.75
N ALA A 347 -19.97 7.34 -13.80
CA ALA A 347 -20.04 6.10 -13.04
C ALA A 347 -19.55 4.87 -13.86
N LYS A 348 -18.80 5.09 -14.94
CA LYS A 348 -18.24 4.02 -15.78
C LYS A 348 -16.71 4.03 -15.74
N ILE A 349 -16.14 2.84 -15.60
CA ILE A 349 -14.71 2.59 -15.79
C ILE A 349 -14.24 3.12 -17.16
N LEU A 350 -13.04 3.69 -17.20
CA LEU A 350 -12.40 4.08 -18.46
C LEU A 350 -12.02 2.84 -19.28
N PRO A 351 -11.92 2.95 -20.62
CA PRO A 351 -11.36 1.87 -21.43
C PRO A 351 -9.88 1.66 -21.08
N PRO A 352 -9.36 0.43 -21.21
CA PRO A 352 -7.94 0.17 -20.98
C PRO A 352 -7.08 0.96 -21.98
N PRO A 353 -5.91 1.48 -21.55
CA PRO A 353 -5.00 2.20 -22.43
C PRO A 353 -4.37 1.25 -23.46
N ALA A 354 -4.04 1.79 -24.64
CA ALA A 354 -3.51 1.00 -25.75
C ALA A 354 -2.10 0.43 -25.48
N ASP A 355 -1.33 1.07 -24.61
CA ASP A 355 0.01 0.65 -24.18
C ASP A 355 0.00 -0.18 -22.89
N LYS A 356 -1.17 -0.65 -22.43
CA LYS A 356 -1.27 -1.54 -21.26
C LYS A 356 -0.38 -2.79 -21.48
N PRO A 357 0.43 -3.20 -20.48
CA PRO A 357 1.28 -4.38 -20.63
C PRO A 357 0.44 -5.63 -20.94
N PRO A 358 0.86 -6.43 -21.95
CA PRO A 358 0.19 -7.68 -22.26
C PRO A 358 0.48 -8.75 -21.20
N CYS A 359 -0.44 -9.70 -21.11
CA CYS A 359 -0.26 -11.02 -20.55
C CYS A 359 -0.13 -11.98 -21.75
#